data_AF-G0A2Q0-F1
#
_entry.id   AF-G0A2Q0-F1
#
_cell.length_a   1.000
_cell.length_b   1.000
_cell.length_c   1.000
_cell.angle_alpha   90.00
_cell.angle_beta   90.00
_cell.angle_gamma   90.00
#
_symmetry.space_group_name_H-M   'P 1'
#
loop_
_entity.id
_entity.type
_entity.pdbx_description
1 polymer ?
#
loop_
_entity_poly.entity_id
_entity_poly.type
_entity_poly.pdbx_seq_one_letter_code
_entity_poly.pdbx_strand_id
1 'polypeptide(L)' 'MNTAILVLLGMLAVSSAFGWWLSRRKVAEKPVRVMMFIGYFWSLTFLQLLLAALLYYIDQRFFPL' A
#
# COMPACT_ATOMS: atom_id res chain seq x y z
N MET A 1 8.35 6.70 19.51
CA MET A 1 7.61 5.76 18.64
C MET A 1 8.61 5.16 17.65
N ASN A 2 8.58 3.84 17.41
CA ASN A 2 9.56 3.18 16.53
C ASN A 2 9.41 3.70 15.08
N THR A 3 10.52 4.04 14.41
CA THR A 3 10.54 4.55 13.03
C THR A 3 9.92 3.56 12.04
N ALA A 4 10.14 2.26 12.25
CA ALA A 4 9.51 1.22 11.43
C ALA A 4 7.97 1.27 11.54
N ILE A 5 7.43 1.49 12.74
CA ILE A 5 5.98 1.59 12.96
C ILE A 5 5.42 2.81 12.23
N LEU A 6 6.13 3.95 12.26
CA LEU A 6 5.72 5.16 11.53
C LEU A 6 5.63 4.92 10.02
N VAL A 7 6.63 4.23 9.44
CA VAL A 7 6.65 3.91 8.01
C VAL A 7 5.48 2.98 7.64
N LEU A 8 5.23 1.94 8.43
CA LEU A 8 4.11 1.02 8.20
C LEU A 8 2.76 1.73 8.30
N LEU A 9 2.58 2.61 9.29
CA LEU A 9 1.37 3.43 9.40
C LEU A 9 1.19 4.36 8.19
N GLY A 10 2.29 4.95 7.69
CA GLY A 10 2.28 5.75 6.47
C GLY A 10 1.83 4.94 5.24
N MET A 11 2.35 3.73 5.07
CA MET A 11 1.94 2.81 3.99
C MET A 11 0.45 2.48 4.05
N LEU A 12 -0.06 2.15 5.25
CA LEU A 12 -1.48 1.87 5.46
C LEU A 12 -2.36 3.10 5.19
N ALA A 13 -1.94 4.29 5.61
CA ALA A 13 -2.67 5.53 5.36
C ALA A 13 -2.77 5.82 3.85
N VAL A 14 -1.67 5.69 3.11
CA VAL A 14 -1.63 5.87 1.66
C VAL A 14 -2.52 4.82 0.96
N SER A 15 -2.36 3.54 1.32
CA SER A 15 -3.18 2.45 0.75
C SER A 15 -4.67 2.65 1.01
N SER A 16 -5.04 3.14 2.20
CA SER A 16 -6.44 3.43 2.55
C SER A 16 -6.99 4.59 1.73
N ALA A 17 -6.24 5.69 1.61
CA ALA A 17 -6.67 6.87 0.85
C ALA A 17 -6.87 6.55 -0.64
N PHE A 18 -5.91 5.85 -1.25
CA PHE A 18 -5.99 5.46 -2.66
C PHE A 18 -7.02 4.37 -2.90
N GLY A 19 -7.09 3.35 -2.04
CA GLY A 19 -8.11 2.30 -2.12
C GLY A 19 -9.53 2.87 -2.06
N TRP A 20 -9.77 3.84 -1.18
CA TRP A 20 -11.05 4.55 -1.07
C TRP A 20 -11.34 5.41 -2.30
N TRP A 21 -10.34 6.12 -2.79
CA TRP A 21 -10.48 6.96 -3.98
C TRP A 21 -10.74 6.15 -5.25
N LEU A 22 -10.17 4.95 -5.37
CA LEU A 22 -10.42 4.03 -6.49
C LEU A 22 -11.80 3.39 -6.38
N SER A 23 -12.19 2.92 -5.19
CA SER A 23 -13.49 2.25 -4.99
C SER A 23 -14.67 3.21 -5.16
N ARG A 24 -14.56 4.47 -4.70
CA ARG A 24 -15.66 5.45 -4.80
C ARG A 24 -16.01 5.85 -6.24
N ARG A 25 -15.10 5.65 -7.19
CA ARG A 25 -15.29 5.98 -8.61
C ARG A 25 -16.08 4.91 -9.36
N LYS A 26 -16.34 3.75 -8.74
CA LYS A 26 -17.03 2.63 -9.39
C LYS A 26 -18.53 2.68 -9.08
N VAL A 27 -19.34 2.60 -10.13
CA VAL A 27 -20.80 2.46 -10.03
C VAL A 27 -21.10 0.99 -9.76
N ALA A 28 -21.12 0.64 -8.49
CA ALA A 28 -21.45 -0.71 -7.99
C ALA A 28 -22.25 -0.60 -6.69
N GLU A 29 -22.97 -1.67 -6.37
CA GLU A 29 -23.67 -1.82 -5.10
C GLU A 29 -22.71 -1.69 -3.91
N LYS A 30 -23.25 -1.25 -2.77
CA LYS A 30 -22.45 -1.06 -1.53
C LYS A 30 -21.57 -2.26 -1.17
N PRO A 31 -22.06 -3.52 -1.10
CA PRO A 31 -21.22 -4.66 -0.74
C PRO A 31 -20.08 -4.90 -1.74
N VAL A 32 -20.37 -4.81 -3.04
CA VAL A 32 -19.37 -4.97 -4.10
C VAL A 32 -18.28 -3.88 -4.02
N ARG A 33 -18.68 -2.64 -3.72
CA ARG A 33 -17.75 -1.53 -3.56
C ARG A 33 -16.81 -1.72 -2.36
N VAL A 34 -17.30 -2.30 -1.27
CA VAL A 34 -16.46 -2.64 -0.10
C VAL A 34 -15.47 -3.74 -0.46
N MET A 35 -15.89 -4.78 -1.18
CA MET A 35 -14.96 -5.82 -1.65
C MET A 35 -13.88 -5.25 -2.59
N MET A 36 -14.26 -4.34 -3.49
CA MET A 36 -13.29 -3.62 -4.34
C MET A 36 -12.32 -2.77 -3.51
N PHE A 37 -12.80 -2.06 -2.49
CA PHE A 37 -11.93 -1.31 -1.58
C PHE A 37 -10.89 -2.21 -0.92
N ILE A 38 -11.31 -3.36 -0.37
CA ILE A 38 -10.42 -4.34 0.25
C ILE A 38 -9.37 -4.83 -0.76
N GLY A 39 -9.80 -5.16 -1.98
CA GLY A 39 -8.90 -5.57 -3.05
C GLY A 39 -7.86 -4.50 -3.41
N TYR A 40 -8.29 -3.24 -3.61
CA TYR A 40 -7.37 -2.14 -3.92
C TYR A 40 -6.43 -1.83 -2.75
N PHE A 41 -6.95 -1.81 -1.53
CA PHE A 41 -6.18 -1.58 -0.31
C PHE A 41 -5.02 -2.58 -0.20
N TRP A 42 -5.32 -3.87 -0.23
CA TRP A 42 -4.30 -4.91 -0.11
C TRP A 42 -3.33 -4.90 -1.28
N SER A 43 -3.82 -4.73 -2.51
CA SER A 43 -2.95 -4.65 -3.70
C SER A 43 -1.95 -3.50 -3.60
N LEU A 44 -2.38 -2.33 -3.13
CA LEU A 44 -1.49 -1.18 -2.94
C LEU A 44 -0.51 -1.38 -1.79
N THR A 45 -0.96 -1.98 -0.68
CA THR A 45 -0.08 -2.29 0.45
C THR A 45 1.01 -3.28 0.04
N PHE A 46 0.66 -4.36 -0.66
CA PHE A 46 1.64 -5.32 -1.16
C PHE A 46 2.59 -4.68 -2.19
N LEU A 47 2.09 -3.80 -3.06
CA LEU A 47 2.94 -3.08 -4.00
C LEU A 47 3.96 -2.19 -3.27
N GLN A 48 3.54 -1.48 -2.22
CA GLN A 48 4.45 -0.66 -1.41
C GLN A 48 5.53 -1.50 -0.71
N LEU A 49 5.14 -2.64 -0.14
CA LEU A 49 6.08 -3.56 0.51
C LEU A 49 7.06 -4.17 -0.50
N LEU A 50 6.59 -4.53 -1.69
CA LEU A 50 7.43 -5.02 -2.78
C LEU A 50 8.46 -3.96 -3.19
N LEU A 51 8.03 -2.71 -3.39
CA LEU A 51 8.93 -1.61 -3.73
C LEU A 51 9.94 -1.35 -2.62
N ALA A 52 9.52 -1.39 -1.35
CA ALA A 52 10.43 -1.23 -0.22
C ALA A 52 11.49 -2.36 -0.18
N ALA A 53 11.08 -3.61 -0.39
CA ALA A 53 11.99 -4.75 -0.47
C ALA A 53 12.95 -4.64 -1.66
N LEU A 54 12.45 -4.19 -2.82
CA LEU A 54 13.26 -3.97 -4.02
C LEU A 54 14.30 -2.88 -3.78
N LEU A 55 13.90 -1.75 -3.19
CA LEU A 55 14.80 -0.66 -2.85
C LEU A 55 15.87 -1.11 -1.85
N TYR A 56 15.48 -1.87 -0.83
CA TYR A 56 16.42 -2.46 0.12
C TYR A 56 17.42 -3.39 -0.57
N TYR A 57 16.95 -4.26 -1.47
CA TYR A 57 17.82 -5.15 -2.23
C TYR A 57 18.79 -4.38 -3.14
N ILE A 58 18.30 -3.35 -3.84
CA ILE A 58 19.12 -2.49 -4.70
C ILE A 58 20.19 -1.76 -3.87
N ASP A 59 19.80 -1.19 -2.74
CA ASP A 59 20.71 -0.51 -1.81
C ASP A 59 21.83 -1.45 -1.36
N GLN A 60 21.48 -2.65 -0.88
CA GLN A 60 22.47 -3.64 -0.47
C GLN A 60 23.35 -4.15 -1.63
N ARG A 61 22.79 -4.27 -2.84
CA ARG A 61 23.52 -4.85 -3.98
C ARG A 61 24.48 -3.87 -4.64
N PHE A 62 24.11 -2.58 -4.72
CA PHE A 62 24.85 -1.57 -5.49
C PHE A 62 25.57 -0.55 -4.62
N PHE A 63 25.14 -0.35 -3.37
CA PHE A 63 25.79 0.52 -2.40
C PHE A 63 26.19 -0.23 -1.12
N PRO A 64 26.94 -1.35 -1.22
CA PRO A 64 27.48 -2.01 -0.04
C PRO A 64 28.58 -1.11 0.55
N LEU A 65 28.25 -0.36 1.59
CA LEU A 65 29.21 0.32 2.47
C LEU A 65 29.81 -0.67 3.47
#